data_AF-A0A948HLA2-F1
#
_entry.id   AF-A0A948HLA2-F1
#
_cell.length_a   1.000
_cell.length_b   1.000
_cell.length_c   1.000
_cell.angle_alpha   90.00
_cell.angle_beta   90.00
_cell.angle_gamma   90.00
#
_symmetry.space_group_name_H-M   'P 1'
#
loop_
_entity.id
_entity.type
_entity.pdbx_description
1 polymer ?
#
loop_
_entity_poly.entity_id
_entity_poly.type
_entity_poly.pdbx_seq_one_letter_code
_entity_poly.pdbx_strand_id
1 'polypeptide(L)'
;EHYQVARSVQEVLQQYKGLKDIIAILGMDELSEEDKQAVTRARKIERFFSQPFHVAEVFTGSPGKYVSLKDTIRGFKAIVDGEYDHLPEQAFYMVGSIEEAVEKAKKMAEKA
;
A
#
# COMPACT_ATOMS: atom_id res chain seq x y z
N GLU A 1 7.70 9.88 15.93
CA GLU A 1 6.69 9.46 14.94
C GLU A 1 7.29 9.02 13.60
N HIS A 2 7.90 9.91 12.79
CA HIS A 2 8.47 9.53 11.48
C HIS A 2 9.36 8.27 11.54
N TYR A 3 10.34 8.25 12.46
CA TYR A 3 11.22 7.09 12.65
C TYR A 3 10.45 5.80 12.98
N GLN A 4 9.46 5.87 13.87
CA GLN A 4 8.69 4.70 14.28
C GLN A 4 7.87 4.15 13.12
N VAL A 5 7.18 5.01 12.37
CA VAL A 5 6.41 4.61 11.18
C VAL A 5 7.32 3.95 10.14
N ALA A 6 8.50 4.53 9.89
CA ALA A 6 9.45 3.94 8.96
C ALA A 6 9.94 2.54 9.42
N ARG A 7 10.17 2.35 10.72
CA ARG A 7 10.56 1.05 11.27
C ARG A 7 9.44 0.02 11.16
N SER A 8 8.20 0.39 11.47
CA SER A 8 7.07 -0.52 11.34
C SER A 8 6.81 -0.90 9.87
N VAL A 9 6.95 0.04 8.93
CA VAL A 9 6.90 -0.27 7.49
C VAL A 9 7.99 -1.28 7.09
N GLN A 10 9.23 -1.10 7.58
CA GLN A 10 10.32 -2.05 7.33
C GLN A 10 10.01 -3.44 7.89
N GLU A 11 9.46 -3.53 9.10
CA GLU A 11 9.10 -4.79 9.75
C GLU A 11 8.06 -5.56 8.93
N VAL A 12 6.99 -4.89 8.49
CA VAL A 12 5.94 -5.49 7.66
C VAL A 12 6.50 -6.01 6.33
N LEU A 13 7.35 -5.23 5.66
CA LEU A 13 7.99 -5.66 4.41
C LEU A 13 8.97 -6.82 4.62
N GLN A 14 9.67 -6.85 5.75
CA GLN A 14 10.60 -7.93 6.08
C GLN A 14 9.86 -9.24 6.39
N GLN A 15 8.72 -9.18 7.08
CA GLN A 15 7.85 -10.34 7.29
C GLN A 15 7.32 -10.85 5.94
N TYR A 16 6.82 -9.96 5.08
CA TYR A 16 6.36 -10.34 3.73
C TYR A 16 7.45 -11.01 2.90
N LYS A 17 8.69 -10.52 2.96
CA LYS A 17 9.82 -11.14 2.27
C LYS A 17 10.05 -12.59 2.73
N GLY A 18 9.92 -12.89 4.02
CA GLY A 18 10.03 -14.25 4.55
C GLY A 18 8.87 -15.16 4.11
N LEU A 19 7.67 -14.60 3.98
CA LEU A 19 6.47 -15.33 3.53
C LEU A 19 6.45 -15.55 2.01
N LYS A 20 7.17 -14.75 1.22
CA LYS A 20 7.13 -14.79 -0.25
C LYS A 20 7.58 -16.14 -0.82
N ASP A 21 8.60 -16.75 -0.25
CA ASP A 21 9.10 -18.06 -0.69
C ASP A 21 8.10 -19.17 -0.34
N ILE A 22 7.47 -19.08 0.84
CA ILE A 22 6.40 -19.99 1.27
C ILE A 22 5.21 -19.90 0.31
N ILE A 23 4.75 -18.68 -0.01
CA ILE A 23 3.64 -18.43 -0.94
C ILE A 23 3.95 -19.00 -2.32
N ALA A 24 5.19 -18.87 -2.80
CA ALA A 24 5.59 -19.36 -4.11
C ALA A 24 5.57 -20.90 -4.20
N ILE A 25 5.76 -21.60 -3.09
CA ILE A 25 5.79 -23.08 -3.03
C ILE A 25 4.41 -23.65 -2.68
N LEU A 26 3.78 -23.16 -1.62
CA LEU A 26 2.57 -23.73 -1.03
C LEU A 26 1.28 -23.00 -1.47
N GLY A 27 1.38 -21.73 -1.87
CA GLY A 27 0.24 -20.88 -2.14
C GLY A 27 -0.18 -20.02 -0.94
N MET A 28 -1.07 -19.06 -1.20
CA MET A 28 -1.52 -18.07 -0.21
C MET A 28 -2.48 -18.68 0.83
N ASP A 29 -3.22 -19.72 0.46
CA ASP A 29 -4.28 -20.31 1.29
C ASP A 29 -3.73 -21.06 2.51
N GLU A 30 -2.47 -21.52 2.42
CA GLU A 30 -1.76 -22.28 3.45
C GLU A 30 -1.17 -21.40 4.57
N LEU A 31 -1.28 -20.08 4.45
CA LEU A 31 -0.82 -19.15 5.47
C LEU A 31 -1.84 -19.03 6.61
N SER A 32 -1.35 -18.70 7.81
CA SER A 32 -2.21 -18.28 8.92
C SER A 32 -2.97 -16.99 8.55
N GLU A 33 -4.11 -16.74 9.17
CA GLU A 33 -4.87 -15.50 8.91
C GLU A 33 -4.08 -14.23 9.26
N GLU A 34 -3.22 -14.30 10.28
CA GLU A 34 -2.30 -13.21 10.65
C GLU A 34 -1.26 -12.96 9.55
N ASP A 35 -0.66 -14.03 9.01
CA ASP A 35 0.31 -13.90 7.92
C ASP A 35 -0.34 -13.41 6.63
N LYS A 36 -1.58 -13.85 6.34
CA LYS A 36 -2.35 -13.33 5.20
C LYS A 36 -2.56 -11.82 5.34
N GLN A 37 -2.94 -11.35 6.53
CA GLN A 37 -3.09 -9.92 6.79
C GLN A 37 -1.76 -9.16 6.61
N ALA A 38 -0.66 -9.70 7.13
CA ALA A 38 0.67 -9.09 6.98
C ALA A 38 1.08 -8.96 5.49
N VAL A 39 0.82 -10.00 4.69
CA VAL A 39 1.07 -9.99 3.24
C VAL A 39 0.19 -8.95 2.53
N THR A 40 -1.11 -8.90 2.84
CA THR A 40 -2.02 -7.92 2.24
C THR A 40 -1.59 -6.49 2.57
N ARG A 41 -1.22 -6.20 3.82
CA ARG A 41 -0.70 -4.86 4.20
C ARG A 41 0.62 -4.56 3.51
N ALA A 42 1.55 -5.51 3.45
CA ALA A 42 2.82 -5.32 2.74
C ALA A 42 2.62 -5.01 1.25
N ARG A 43 1.71 -5.70 0.58
CA ARG A 43 1.36 -5.42 -0.82
C ARG A 43 0.76 -4.02 -0.99
N LYS A 44 -0.13 -3.59 -0.08
CA LYS A 44 -0.65 -2.21 -0.07
C LYS A 44 0.45 -1.18 0.09
N ILE A 45 1.40 -1.43 1.00
CA ILE A 45 2.59 -0.57 1.20
C ILE A 45 3.43 -0.50 -0.08
N GLU A 46 3.75 -1.63 -0.72
CA GLU A 46 4.51 -1.65 -1.98
C GLU A 46 3.82 -0.85 -3.09
N ARG A 47 2.49 -0.94 -3.17
CA ARG A 47 1.70 -0.13 -4.12
C ARG A 47 1.71 1.34 -3.74
N PHE A 48 1.55 1.68 -2.46
CA PHE A 48 1.50 3.05 -1.98
C PHE A 48 2.85 3.78 -2.07
N PHE A 49 3.96 3.05 -2.16
CA PHE A 49 5.26 3.63 -2.53
C PHE A 49 5.31 4.13 -3.98
N SER A 50 4.40 3.70 -4.85
CA SER A 50 4.31 4.23 -6.21
C SER A 50 3.59 5.59 -6.21
N GLN A 51 4.16 6.55 -6.96
CA GLN A 51 3.62 7.89 -7.06
C GLN A 51 3.73 8.39 -8.51
N PRO A 52 2.70 9.04 -9.05
CA PRO A 52 2.80 9.70 -10.36
C PRO A 52 3.71 10.93 -10.25
N PHE A 53 4.76 10.96 -11.07
CA PHE A 53 5.67 12.10 -11.14
C PHE A 53 5.26 13.07 -12.26
N HIS A 54 5.38 14.37 -12.00
CA HIS A 54 5.09 15.43 -12.98
C HIS A 54 5.87 15.24 -14.29
N VAL A 55 7.13 14.81 -14.20
CA VAL A 55 7.97 14.52 -15.38
C VAL A 55 7.54 13.29 -16.16
N ALA A 56 6.74 12.41 -15.53
CA ALA A 56 6.26 11.16 -16.11
C ALA A 56 4.82 11.25 -16.62
N GLU A 57 4.18 12.43 -16.58
CA GLU A 57 2.79 12.62 -17.02
C GLU A 57 2.58 12.17 -18.48
N VAL A 58 3.55 12.48 -19.35
CA VAL A 58 3.51 12.10 -20.78
C VAL A 58 3.50 10.58 -20.97
N PHE A 59 4.11 9.82 -20.05
CA PHE A 59 4.20 8.36 -20.14
C PHE A 59 3.06 7.65 -19.39
N THR A 60 2.63 8.21 -18.26
CA THR A 60 1.64 7.59 -17.36
C THR A 60 0.20 8.03 -17.66
N GLY A 61 0.01 9.13 -18.40
CA GLY A 61 -1.29 9.72 -18.69
C GLY A 61 -2.03 10.26 -17.46
N SER A 62 -1.36 10.31 -16.30
CA SER A 62 -1.93 10.73 -15.02
C SER A 62 -1.15 11.94 -14.49
N PRO A 63 -1.83 12.98 -13.96
CA PRO A 63 -1.16 14.17 -13.44
C PRO A 63 -0.26 13.80 -12.26
N GLY A 64 0.91 14.44 -12.21
CA GLY A 64 1.86 14.30 -11.14
C GLY A 64 1.28 14.75 -9.81
N LYS A 65 1.82 14.18 -8.73
CA LYS A 65 1.40 14.50 -7.37
C LYS A 65 2.58 14.95 -6.54
N TYR A 66 2.35 15.95 -5.70
CA TYR A 66 3.26 16.35 -4.63
C TYR A 66 2.61 15.99 -3.30
N VAL A 67 3.32 15.23 -2.47
CA VAL A 67 2.83 14.76 -1.17
C VAL A 67 3.73 15.35 -0.09
N SER A 68 3.12 15.96 0.94
CA SER A 68 3.89 16.52 2.04
C SER A 68 4.42 15.41 2.95
N LEU A 69 5.54 15.67 3.63
CA LEU A 69 6.11 14.72 4.61
C LEU A 69 5.08 14.29 5.66
N LYS A 70 4.25 15.23 6.14
CA LYS A 70 3.23 14.96 7.14
C LYS A 70 2.17 13.98 6.61
N ASP A 71 1.73 14.16 5.37
CA ASP A 71 0.74 13.28 4.74
C ASP A 71 1.32 11.90 4.44
N THR A 72 2.60 11.83 4.03
CA THR A 72 3.31 10.56 3.86
C THR A 72 3.34 9.76 5.16
N ILE A 73 3.78 10.37 6.26
CA ILE A 73 3.87 9.69 7.56
C ILE A 73 2.48 9.21 8.01
N ARG A 74 1.44 10.05 7.87
CA ARG A 74 0.07 9.69 8.22
C ARG A 74 -0.45 8.53 7.37
N GLY A 75 -0.23 8.58 6.06
CA GLY A 75 -0.70 7.55 5.13
C GLY A 75 -0.10 6.18 5.42
N PHE A 76 1.24 6.11 5.58
CA PHE A 76 1.90 4.85 5.91
C PHE A 76 1.52 4.32 7.30
N LYS A 77 1.38 5.21 8.29
CA LYS A 77 0.93 4.82 9.63
C LYS A 77 -0.44 4.15 9.59
N ALA A 78 -1.41 4.77 8.93
CA ALA A 78 -2.76 4.24 8.85
C ALA A 78 -2.85 2.90 8.07
N ILE A 79 -1.97 2.67 7.09
CA ILE A 79 -1.87 1.35 6.42
C ILE A 79 -1.30 0.29 7.36
N VAL A 80 -0.24 0.62 8.11
CA VAL A 80 0.38 -0.30 9.08
C VAL A 80 -0.57 -0.64 10.23
N ASP A 81 -1.29 0.36 10.73
CA ASP A 81 -2.28 0.24 11.82
C ASP A 81 -3.55 -0.51 11.38
N GLY A 82 -3.70 -0.81 10.08
CA GLY A 82 -4.80 -1.62 9.53
C GLY A 82 -6.09 -0.84 9.24
N GLU A 83 -6.08 0.49 9.33
CA GLU A 83 -7.28 1.33 9.12
C GLU A 83 -7.90 1.13 7.73
N TYR A 84 -7.08 0.77 6.74
CA TYR A 84 -7.48 0.58 5.35
C TYR A 84 -7.45 -0.89 4.87
N ASP A 85 -7.55 -1.86 5.80
CA ASP A 85 -7.55 -3.28 5.45
C ASP A 85 -8.71 -3.68 4.53
N HIS A 86 -9.84 -3.00 4.64
CA HIS A 86 -11.04 -3.20 3.83
C HIS A 86 -10.91 -2.69 2.38
N LEU A 87 -9.88 -1.89 2.05
CA LEU A 87 -9.70 -1.36 0.70
C LEU A 87 -8.92 -2.35 -0.20
N PRO A 88 -9.24 -2.41 -1.51
CA PRO A 88 -8.51 -3.25 -2.45
C PRO A 88 -7.08 -2.73 -2.68
N GLU A 89 -6.11 -3.63 -2.85
CA GLU A 89 -4.69 -3.28 -3.07
C GLU A 89 -4.47 -2.32 -4.24
N GLN A 90 -5.27 -2.46 -5.31
CA GLN A 90 -5.17 -1.66 -6.52
C GLN A 90 -5.51 -0.18 -6.30
N ALA A 91 -6.26 0.15 -5.24
CA ALA A 91 -6.57 1.52 -4.87
C ALA A 91 -5.33 2.31 -4.44
N PHE A 92 -4.29 1.63 -3.94
CA PHE A 92 -3.04 2.24 -3.49
C PHE A 92 -2.01 2.44 -4.60
N TYR A 93 -2.30 1.97 -5.82
CA TYR A 93 -1.36 2.08 -6.94
C TYR A 93 -1.45 3.45 -7.62
N MET A 94 -0.31 4.11 -7.83
CA MET A 94 -0.19 5.39 -8.55
C MET A 94 -1.14 6.46 -8.00
N VAL A 95 -1.06 6.70 -6.70
CA VAL A 95 -1.81 7.75 -5.98
C VAL A 95 -0.84 8.66 -5.24
N GLY A 96 -1.29 9.87 -4.88
CA GLY A 96 -0.51 10.78 -4.04
C GLY A 96 -0.75 10.54 -2.55
N SER A 97 -1.89 11.02 -2.06
CA SER A 97 -2.26 10.91 -0.64
C SER A 97 -3.12 9.68 -0.37
N ILE A 98 -3.30 9.37 0.91
CA ILE A 98 -4.14 8.25 1.34
C ILE A 98 -5.62 8.47 1.01
N GLU A 99 -6.07 9.73 1.01
CA GLU A 99 -7.43 10.10 0.63
C GLU A 99 -7.71 9.79 -0.85
N GLU A 100 -6.73 9.99 -1.73
CA GLU A 100 -6.85 9.60 -3.14
C GLU A 100 -7.00 8.08 -3.31
N ALA A 101 -6.34 7.29 -2.46
CA ALA A 101 -6.53 5.83 -2.43
C ALA A 101 -7.97 5.48 -2.04
N VAL A 102 -8.53 6.14 -1.02
CA VAL A 102 -9.93 5.94 -0.59
C VAL A 102 -10.91 6.31 -1.70
N GLU A 103 -10.72 7.46 -2.35
CA GLU A 103 -11.57 7.88 -3.47
C GLU A 103 -11.48 6.91 -4.65
N LYS A 104 -10.28 6.43 -4.97
CA LYS A 104 -10.07 5.44 -6.02
C LYS A 104 -10.78 4.13 -5.69
N ALA A 105 -10.70 3.66 -4.45
CA ALA A 105 -11.42 2.47 -4.00
C ALA A 105 -12.94 2.62 -4.16
N LYS A 106 -13.51 3.78 -3.79
CA LYS A 106 -14.95 4.06 -4.00
C LYS A 106 -15.34 3.98 -5.47
N LYS A 107 -14.57 4.62 -6.35
CA LYS A 107 -14.80 4.57 -7.81
C LYS A 107 -14.67 3.16 -8.39
N MET A 108 -13.86 2.30 -7.79
CA MET A 108 -13.75 0.90 -8.18
C MET A 108 -14.99 0.09 -7.76
N ALA A 109 -15.49 0.35 -6.54
CA ALA A 109 -16.70 -0.31 -6.04
C ALA A 109 -17.97 0.09 -6.82
N GLU A 110 -18.07 1.34 -7.27
CA GLU A 110 -19.19 1.81 -8.11
C GLU A 110 -19.21 1.21 -9.53
N LYS A 111 -18.07 0.69 -9.99
CA LYS A 111 -17.91 0.11 -11.34
C LYS A 111 -17.97 -1.41 -11.36
N ALA A 112 -17.96 -2.06 -10.20
CA ALA A 112 -18.04 -3.51 -10.02
C ALA A 112 -19.51 -3.96 -9.93
#